data_AF-A0A2M7J759-F1
#
_entry.id   AF-A0A2M7J759-F1
#
_cell.length_a   1.000
_cell.length_b   1.000
_cell.length_c   1.000
_cell.angle_alpha   90.00
_cell.angle_beta   90.00
_cell.angle_gamma   90.00
#
_symmetry.space_group_name_H-M   'P 1'
#
loop_
_entity.id
_entity.type
_entity.pdbx_description
1 polymer ?
#
loop_
_entity_poly.entity_id
_entity_poly.type
_entity_poly.pdbx_seq_one_letter_code
_entity_poly.pdbx_strand_id
1 'polypeptide(L)'
;MRDETYKQFGQNYFLEYDFVADSFSTYEGAMTDEKLGLNIGLSAEMDDNFVGKINKFSGYLGIKSLMLRLQSGKMRGSASWTGDPVAGMADKIDFDERYSDVSMVYWIGKAPFDYLGFSYISFGLPIQVDTMKTESDKTKQVYANPVYDKDFEAKIYAVSFGMDTLVTPMLFPDSAERSEFYRVMAESNKKSKGLGAYVSMQSLFGLGNARVSDGALLLAEAANPGRTAVDGKSLVGYVAMDLGFGLQYSIERKFSLGLGYKWSVTSLTPFGGGADNSTELGYIYTFDLLRHGPVLRAYLAF
;
A
#
# COMPACT_ATOMS: atom_id res chain seq x y z
N MET A 1 10.73 -16.42 1.87
CA MET A 1 11.61 -15.29 1.49
C MET A 1 11.72 -14.22 2.58
N ARG A 2 10.76 -14.09 3.53
CA ARG A 2 10.88 -13.18 4.69
C ARG A 2 11.92 -13.62 5.73
N ASP A 3 11.95 -14.90 6.14
CA ASP A 3 12.77 -15.34 7.29
C ASP A 3 14.28 -15.11 7.23
N GLU A 4 14.90 -15.13 6.04
CA GLU A 4 16.36 -15.04 5.94
C GLU A 4 16.88 -13.59 5.93
N THR A 5 16.07 -12.61 5.49
CA THR A 5 16.49 -11.21 5.40
C THR A 5 16.46 -10.50 6.76
N TYR A 6 15.51 -10.83 7.64
CA TYR A 6 15.39 -10.15 8.94
C TYR A 6 16.30 -10.72 10.03
N LYS A 7 16.70 -12.00 9.94
CA LYS A 7 17.74 -12.58 10.82
C LYS A 7 19.06 -11.82 10.74
N GLN A 8 19.36 -11.15 9.63
CA GLN A 8 20.58 -10.34 9.47
C GLN A 8 20.59 -9.07 10.34
N PHE A 9 19.43 -8.62 10.84
CA PHE A 9 19.30 -7.44 11.71
C PHE A 9 19.05 -7.78 13.19
N GLY A 10 19.13 -9.07 13.57
CA GLY A 10 18.95 -9.51 14.96
C GLY A 10 17.53 -9.44 15.51
N GLN A 11 16.52 -9.19 14.65
CA GLN A 11 15.10 -9.27 14.99
C GLN A 11 14.56 -10.67 14.67
N ASN A 12 13.87 -11.28 15.64
CA ASN A 12 13.10 -12.50 15.42
C ASN A 12 11.65 -12.10 15.13
N TYR A 13 11.13 -12.43 13.96
CA TYR A 13 9.71 -12.27 13.65
C TYR A 13 8.96 -13.51 14.14
N PHE A 14 8.04 -13.30 15.06
CA PHE A 14 7.20 -14.31 15.69
C PHE A 14 5.75 -14.22 15.21
N LEU A 15 5.32 -13.08 14.65
CA LEU A 15 3.99 -12.93 14.09
C LEU A 15 3.97 -13.35 12.61
N GLU A 16 3.39 -14.52 12.35
CA GLU A 16 3.21 -15.05 11.01
C GLU A 16 1.82 -14.72 10.48
N TYR A 17 1.75 -14.07 9.32
CA TYR A 17 0.48 -13.76 8.66
C TYR A 17 0.09 -14.87 7.70
N ASP A 18 -1.13 -15.37 7.88
CA ASP A 18 -1.88 -16.13 6.89
C ASP A 18 -2.95 -15.21 6.32
N PHE A 19 -2.53 -14.34 5.39
CA PHE A 19 -3.46 -13.53 4.61
C PHE A 19 -4.32 -14.46 3.76
N VAL A 20 -5.59 -14.12 3.59
CA VAL A 20 -6.48 -14.87 2.69
C VAL A 20 -5.84 -15.03 1.30
N ALA A 21 -5.11 -14.02 0.82
CA ALA A 21 -4.26 -14.16 -0.35
C ALA A 21 -3.09 -13.16 -0.41
N ASP A 22 -1.87 -13.66 -0.66
CA ASP A 22 -0.73 -12.85 -1.12
C ASP A 22 -0.82 -12.53 -2.62
N SER A 23 -1.69 -13.25 -3.32
CA SER A 23 -2.01 -13.02 -4.73
C SER A 23 -3.33 -12.28 -4.90
N PHE A 24 -3.45 -11.44 -5.92
CA PHE A 24 -4.69 -10.74 -6.22
C PHE A 24 -4.99 -10.70 -7.72
N SER A 25 -6.24 -10.49 -8.10
CA SER A 25 -6.63 -10.06 -9.44
C SER A 25 -7.19 -8.64 -9.40
N THR A 26 -6.69 -7.76 -10.25
CA THR A 26 -7.24 -6.41 -10.41
C THR A 26 -8.09 -6.32 -11.68
N TYR A 27 -9.29 -5.77 -11.56
CA TYR A 27 -10.16 -5.43 -12.67
C TYR A 27 -10.40 -3.94 -12.67
N GLU A 28 -10.01 -3.24 -13.73
CA GLU A 28 -10.19 -1.81 -13.86
C GLU A 28 -11.00 -1.49 -15.12
N GLY A 29 -11.96 -0.58 -14.98
CA GLY A 29 -12.80 -0.11 -16.07
C GLY A 29 -12.97 1.39 -15.99
N ALA A 30 -12.77 2.11 -17.08
CA ALA A 30 -13.04 3.55 -17.10
C ALA A 30 -13.54 4.07 -18.43
N MET A 31 -14.18 5.22 -18.37
CA MET A 31 -14.71 5.95 -19.50
C MET A 31 -14.33 7.44 -19.43
N THR A 32 -14.08 8.02 -20.60
CA THR A 32 -13.83 9.46 -20.76
C THR A 32 -14.76 10.07 -21.82
N ASP A 33 -15.23 11.28 -21.57
CA ASP A 33 -15.80 12.18 -22.59
C ASP A 33 -14.70 13.19 -22.95
N GLU A 34 -14.13 13.06 -24.15
CA GLU A 34 -12.97 13.88 -24.56
C GLU A 34 -13.34 15.37 -24.69
N LYS A 35 -14.60 15.69 -25.00
CA LYS A 35 -15.06 17.07 -25.21
C LYS A 35 -15.21 17.81 -23.89
N LEU A 36 -15.76 17.14 -22.89
CA LEU A 36 -15.93 17.69 -21.55
C LEU A 36 -14.66 17.51 -20.69
N GLY A 37 -13.79 16.58 -21.08
CA GLY A 37 -12.66 16.11 -20.28
C GLY A 37 -13.12 15.36 -19.02
N LEU A 38 -14.32 14.79 -19.00
CA LEU A 38 -14.86 14.10 -17.84
C LEU A 38 -14.40 12.65 -17.84
N ASN A 39 -13.88 12.17 -16.71
CA ASN A 39 -13.37 10.80 -16.57
C ASN A 39 -14.05 10.11 -15.38
N ILE A 40 -14.54 8.90 -15.57
CA ILE A 40 -15.10 8.07 -14.49
C ILE A 40 -14.53 6.67 -14.62
N GLY A 41 -14.07 6.10 -13.52
CA GLY A 41 -13.61 4.72 -13.51
C GLY A 41 -13.80 4.03 -12.18
N LEU A 42 -13.78 2.71 -12.26
CA LEU A 42 -13.93 1.79 -11.14
C LEU A 42 -12.82 0.75 -11.22
N SER A 43 -12.34 0.29 -10.07
CA SER A 43 -11.41 -0.80 -9.96
C SER A 43 -11.79 -1.71 -8.79
N ALA A 44 -11.62 -3.02 -8.98
CA ALA A 44 -11.83 -4.02 -7.94
C ALA A 44 -10.59 -4.90 -7.84
N GLU A 45 -10.11 -5.10 -6.62
CA GLU A 45 -9.07 -6.06 -6.30
C GLU A 45 -9.70 -7.24 -5.57
N MET A 46 -9.51 -8.44 -6.13
CA MET A 46 -10.00 -9.69 -5.59
C MET A 46 -8.84 -10.51 -5.08
N ASP A 47 -8.97 -11.08 -3.89
CA ASP A 47 -8.01 -12.06 -3.38
C ASP A 47 -8.13 -13.37 -4.18
N ASP A 48 -7.09 -14.20 -4.20
CA ASP A 48 -7.09 -15.56 -4.80
C ASP A 48 -7.58 -15.64 -6.26
N ASN A 49 -6.78 -15.10 -7.19
CA ASN A 49 -6.85 -15.28 -8.65
C ASN A 49 -8.21 -15.71 -9.26
N PHE A 50 -8.88 -14.78 -9.95
CA PHE A 50 -10.12 -14.95 -10.73
C PHE A 50 -11.37 -15.53 -10.04
N VAL A 51 -11.29 -16.14 -8.85
CA VAL A 51 -12.41 -16.85 -8.19
C VAL A 51 -12.62 -16.44 -6.71
N GLY A 52 -11.89 -15.45 -6.20
CA GLY A 52 -12.01 -15.04 -4.79
C GLY A 52 -13.02 -13.93 -4.49
N LYS A 53 -12.88 -13.34 -3.30
CA LYS A 53 -13.76 -12.28 -2.78
C LYS A 53 -13.16 -10.90 -3.07
N ILE A 54 -14.01 -9.92 -3.38
CA ILE A 54 -13.57 -8.52 -3.52
C ILE A 54 -13.03 -8.04 -2.17
N ASN A 55 -11.75 -7.65 -2.17
CA ASN A 55 -11.05 -7.20 -0.98
C ASN A 55 -10.90 -5.67 -0.96
N LYS A 56 -10.72 -5.06 -2.13
CA LYS A 56 -10.68 -3.59 -2.28
C LYS A 56 -11.50 -3.16 -3.49
N PHE A 57 -12.16 -2.02 -3.34
CA PHE A 57 -12.88 -1.33 -4.39
C PHE A 57 -12.37 0.10 -4.47
N SER A 58 -12.18 0.61 -5.68
CA SER A 58 -11.78 1.96 -5.96
C SER A 58 -12.71 2.57 -6.99
N GLY A 59 -13.08 3.82 -6.80
CA GLY A 59 -13.81 4.61 -7.77
C GLY A 59 -13.12 5.95 -7.94
N TYR A 60 -13.16 6.50 -9.15
CA TYR A 60 -12.64 7.83 -9.40
C TYR A 60 -13.53 8.65 -10.33
N LEU A 61 -13.46 9.96 -10.11
CA LEU A 61 -14.07 10.99 -10.92
C LEU A 61 -12.98 12.02 -11.24
N GLY A 62 -12.83 12.37 -12.51
CA GLY A 62 -11.87 13.34 -12.97
C GLY A 62 -12.46 14.35 -13.93
N ILE A 63 -11.84 15.52 -13.97
CA ILE A 63 -12.09 16.58 -14.94
C ILE A 63 -10.76 17.07 -15.49
N LYS A 64 -10.60 16.98 -16.80
CA LYS A 64 -9.33 17.21 -17.52
C LYS A 64 -8.21 16.41 -16.86
N SER A 65 -7.11 17.08 -16.53
CA SER A 65 -5.94 16.47 -15.88
C SER A 65 -6.10 16.20 -14.38
N LEU A 66 -7.22 16.55 -13.74
CA LEU A 66 -7.41 16.35 -12.30
C LEU A 66 -8.34 15.15 -12.04
N MET A 67 -8.00 14.31 -11.07
CA MET A 67 -8.77 13.15 -10.65
C MET A 67 -8.87 13.11 -9.13
N LEU A 68 -10.07 12.82 -8.62
CA LEU A 68 -10.30 12.39 -7.25
C LEU A 68 -10.58 10.88 -7.26
N ARG A 69 -9.83 10.14 -6.46
CA ARG A 69 -9.93 8.69 -6.30
C ARG A 69 -10.28 8.34 -4.86
N LEU A 70 -11.25 7.47 -4.70
CA LEU A 70 -11.68 6.91 -3.41
C LEU A 70 -11.49 5.41 -3.47
N GLN A 71 -10.64 4.87 -2.61
CA GLN A 71 -10.44 3.45 -2.46
C GLN A 71 -10.83 3.03 -1.05
N SER A 72 -11.61 1.95 -0.95
CA SER A 72 -11.99 1.35 0.32
C SER A 72 -11.95 -0.16 0.19
N GLY A 73 -11.60 -0.82 1.28
CA GLY A 73 -11.55 -2.26 1.33
C GLY A 73 -11.35 -2.75 2.73
N LYS A 74 -10.97 -4.01 2.84
CA LYS A 74 -10.58 -4.61 4.10
C LYS A 74 -9.24 -5.30 3.97
N MET A 75 -8.64 -5.62 5.12
CA MET A 75 -7.50 -6.52 5.21
C MET A 75 -7.94 -7.64 6.13
N ARG A 76 -7.94 -8.86 5.59
CA ARG A 76 -8.53 -10.04 6.23
C ARG A 76 -7.57 -11.19 6.22
N GLY A 77 -7.60 -11.97 7.29
CA GLY A 77 -6.79 -13.17 7.42
C GLY A 77 -6.72 -13.61 8.86
N SER A 78 -5.71 -14.41 9.15
CA SER A 78 -5.33 -14.75 10.51
C SER A 78 -3.84 -14.50 10.72
N ALA A 79 -3.45 -14.23 11.95
CA ALA A 79 -2.05 -14.15 12.35
C ALA A 79 -1.81 -15.14 13.49
N SER A 80 -0.67 -15.83 13.45
CA SER A 80 -0.26 -16.79 14.47
C SER A 80 1.03 -16.32 15.12
N TRP A 81 1.09 -16.42 16.44
CA TRP A 81 2.28 -16.13 17.22
C TRP A 81 3.10 -17.40 17.44
N THR A 82 4.39 -17.35 17.09
CA THR A 82 5.32 -18.50 17.21
C THR A 82 6.36 -18.30 18.31
N GLY A 83 6.34 -17.17 19.00
CA GLY A 83 7.23 -16.87 20.13
C GLY A 83 6.70 -17.42 21.45
N ASP A 84 7.42 -17.14 22.54
CA ASP A 84 6.98 -17.53 23.87
C ASP A 84 5.66 -16.80 24.23
N PRO A 85 4.65 -17.52 24.74
CA PRO A 85 3.35 -16.94 25.02
C PRO A 85 3.40 -16.06 26.27
N VAL A 86 2.81 -14.87 26.16
CA VAL A 86 2.56 -13.97 27.29
C VAL A 86 1.15 -14.22 27.80
N ALA A 87 0.96 -14.24 29.12
CA ALA A 87 -0.36 -14.48 29.70
C ALA A 87 -1.41 -13.50 29.16
N GLY A 88 -2.51 -14.02 28.61
CA GLY A 88 -3.58 -13.22 28.00
C GLY A 88 -3.40 -12.91 26.51
N MET A 89 -2.25 -13.30 25.92
CA MET A 89 -2.01 -13.21 24.49
C MET A 89 -2.44 -14.53 23.82
N ALA A 90 -3.33 -14.45 22.82
CA ALA A 90 -3.77 -15.63 22.08
C ALA A 90 -2.73 -16.03 21.02
N ASP A 91 -2.49 -17.34 20.85
CA ASP A 91 -1.53 -17.84 19.85
C ASP A 91 -2.01 -17.63 18.42
N LYS A 92 -3.31 -17.44 18.22
CA LYS A 92 -3.92 -17.15 16.92
C LYS A 92 -4.98 -16.06 17.05
N ILE A 93 -4.98 -15.16 16.09
CA ILE A 93 -5.97 -14.09 15.96
C ILE A 93 -6.49 -14.02 14.53
N ASP A 94 -7.80 -13.85 14.39
CA ASP A 94 -8.41 -13.49 13.11
C ASP A 94 -8.55 -11.96 13.05
N PHE A 95 -8.36 -11.37 11.87
CA PHE A 95 -8.52 -9.93 11.68
C PHE A 95 -9.40 -9.60 10.47
N ASP A 96 -10.18 -8.52 10.59
CA ASP A 96 -11.06 -7.97 9.54
C ASP A 96 -11.04 -6.44 9.60
N GLU A 97 -9.86 -5.88 9.30
CA GLU A 97 -9.60 -4.46 9.46
C GLU A 97 -9.96 -3.64 8.22
N ARG A 98 -10.37 -2.38 8.44
CA ARG A 98 -10.73 -1.49 7.34
C ARG A 98 -9.50 -0.85 6.71
N TYR A 99 -9.57 -0.66 5.39
CA TYR A 99 -8.63 0.12 4.61
C TYR A 99 -9.36 1.25 3.88
N SER A 100 -8.77 2.43 3.85
CA SER A 100 -9.24 3.57 3.04
C SER A 100 -8.08 4.39 2.48
N ASP A 101 -8.20 4.83 1.24
CA ASP A 101 -7.33 5.81 0.58
C ASP A 101 -8.19 6.83 -0.16
N VAL A 102 -7.99 8.10 0.14
CA VAL A 102 -8.57 9.24 -0.60
C VAL A 102 -7.42 9.97 -1.27
N SER A 103 -7.37 9.91 -2.61
CA SER A 103 -6.29 10.50 -3.39
C SER A 103 -6.80 11.58 -4.34
N MET A 104 -6.10 12.71 -4.39
CA MET A 104 -6.20 13.68 -5.48
C MET A 104 -4.99 13.53 -6.39
N VAL A 105 -5.20 13.35 -7.69
CA VAL A 105 -4.16 13.07 -8.68
C VAL A 105 -4.23 14.08 -9.82
N TYR A 106 -3.10 14.67 -10.17
CA TYR A 106 -2.94 15.61 -11.27
C TYR A 106 -1.99 15.02 -12.34
N TRP A 107 -2.52 14.81 -13.54
CA TRP A 107 -1.81 14.31 -14.70
C TRP A 107 -1.07 15.43 -15.41
N ILE A 108 0.21 15.59 -15.08
CA ILE A 108 1.11 16.57 -15.68
C ILE A 108 1.39 16.24 -17.14
N GLY A 109 1.50 14.94 -17.47
CA GLY A 109 1.82 14.45 -18.80
C GLY A 109 3.25 14.78 -19.23
N LYS A 110 4.23 14.60 -18.33
CA LYS A 110 5.67 14.84 -18.62
C LYS A 110 6.53 13.67 -18.16
N ALA A 111 7.16 12.96 -19.09
CA ALA A 111 8.13 11.92 -18.75
C ALA A 111 9.28 12.48 -17.86
N PRO A 112 9.79 11.72 -16.87
CA PRO A 112 9.43 10.33 -16.56
C PRO A 112 8.21 10.15 -15.64
N PHE A 113 7.55 11.22 -15.18
CA PHE A 113 6.40 11.16 -14.26
C PHE A 113 5.15 11.83 -14.85
N ASP A 114 4.18 11.02 -15.21
CA ASP A 114 2.95 11.49 -15.85
C ASP A 114 2.01 12.18 -14.89
N TYR A 115 2.06 11.82 -13.61
CA TYR A 115 1.18 12.35 -12.60
C TYR A 115 1.86 12.55 -11.24
N LEU A 116 1.30 13.51 -10.50
CA LEU A 116 1.53 13.71 -9.07
C LEU A 116 0.22 13.52 -8.34
N GLY A 117 0.27 13.03 -7.11
CA GLY A 117 -0.91 12.91 -6.28
C GLY A 117 -0.63 13.17 -4.82
N PHE A 118 -1.70 13.44 -4.09
CA PHE A 118 -1.72 13.58 -2.65
C PHE A 118 -2.82 12.67 -2.09
N SER A 119 -2.46 11.83 -1.12
CA SER A 119 -3.33 10.81 -0.57
C SER A 119 -3.42 10.93 0.95
N TYR A 120 -4.62 10.68 1.48
CA TYR A 120 -4.83 10.32 2.87
C TYR A 120 -5.15 8.82 2.95
N ILE A 121 -4.33 8.06 3.66
CA ILE A 121 -4.44 6.62 3.79
C ILE A 121 -4.65 6.27 5.26
N SER A 122 -5.61 5.39 5.53
CA SER A 122 -5.84 4.85 6.87
C SER A 122 -6.09 3.35 6.78
N PHE A 123 -5.41 2.62 7.66
CA PHE A 123 -5.57 1.17 7.77
C PHE A 123 -5.25 0.69 9.18
N GLY A 124 -5.82 -0.45 9.55
CA GLY A 124 -5.39 -1.22 10.71
C GLY A 124 -5.00 -2.64 10.31
N LEU A 125 -4.11 -3.26 11.07
CA LEU A 125 -3.82 -4.70 10.98
C LEU A 125 -3.14 -5.14 12.28
N PRO A 126 -3.18 -6.44 12.64
CA PRO A 126 -2.30 -6.93 13.67
C PRO A 126 -0.84 -6.70 13.32
N ILE A 127 0.02 -6.36 14.28
CA ILE A 127 1.45 -6.14 14.05
C ILE A 127 2.27 -6.67 15.21
N GLN A 128 3.48 -7.14 14.92
CA GLN A 128 4.45 -7.45 15.97
C GLN A 128 5.01 -6.14 16.54
N VAL A 129 5.04 -6.07 17.87
CA VAL A 129 5.62 -4.99 18.64
C VAL A 129 6.86 -5.55 19.33
N ASP A 130 8.01 -5.27 18.73
CA ASP A 130 9.30 -5.58 19.30
C ASP A 130 9.60 -4.60 20.43
N THR A 131 9.76 -5.12 21.64
CA THR A 131 10.05 -4.27 22.79
C THR A 131 11.55 -4.05 22.93
N MET A 132 11.93 -2.88 23.45
CA MET A 132 13.33 -2.49 23.67
C MET A 132 13.51 -1.99 25.08
N LYS A 133 14.48 -2.53 25.82
CA LYS A 133 14.86 -2.01 27.13
C LYS A 133 16.10 -1.13 27.02
N THR A 134 16.08 -0.01 27.73
CA THR A 134 17.25 0.84 27.88
C THR A 134 18.06 0.40 29.09
N GLU A 135 19.36 0.17 28.90
CA GLU A 135 20.28 -0.14 30.01
C GLU A 135 20.74 1.13 30.73
N SER A 136 21.26 2.11 29.99
CA SER A 136 21.70 3.40 30.53
C SER A 136 21.14 4.62 29.79
N ASP A 137 21.05 4.55 28.45
CA ASP A 137 20.62 5.63 27.56
C ASP A 137 20.15 5.05 26.21
N LYS A 138 19.56 5.90 25.36
CA LYS A 138 19.00 5.51 24.05
C LYS A 138 19.99 4.80 23.12
N THR A 139 21.29 4.97 23.30
CA THR A 139 22.31 4.32 22.45
C THR A 139 22.60 2.88 22.88
N LYS A 140 22.11 2.48 24.06
CA LYS A 140 22.23 1.13 24.63
C LYS A 140 20.86 0.50 24.83
N GLN A 141 20.06 0.54 23.77
CA GLN A 141 18.82 -0.21 23.70
C GLN A 141 19.11 -1.64 23.23
N VAL A 142 18.48 -2.60 23.90
CA VAL A 142 18.54 -4.01 23.52
C VAL A 142 17.12 -4.56 23.42
N TYR A 143 16.88 -5.45 22.47
CA TYR A 143 15.59 -6.12 22.33
C TYR A 143 15.24 -6.88 23.60
N ALA A 144 13.97 -6.81 23.97
CA ALA A 144 13.39 -7.53 25.09
C ALA A 144 12.25 -8.43 24.57
N ASN A 145 11.35 -8.90 25.45
CA ASN A 145 10.33 -9.87 25.06
C ASN A 145 9.26 -9.17 24.19
N PRO A 146 9.08 -9.57 22.92
CA PRO A 146 8.12 -8.92 22.03
C PRO A 146 6.71 -9.41 22.29
N VAL A 147 5.73 -8.68 21.76
CA VAL A 147 4.30 -9.03 21.77
C VAL A 147 3.70 -8.73 20.40
N TYR A 148 2.41 -8.99 20.20
CA TYR A 148 1.68 -8.40 19.07
C TYR A 148 0.63 -7.41 19.56
N ASP A 149 0.30 -6.46 18.70
CA ASP A 149 -0.86 -5.61 18.80
C ASP A 149 -1.89 -6.02 17.76
N LYS A 150 -3.07 -6.46 18.18
CA LYS A 150 -4.15 -6.86 17.28
C LYS A 150 -4.94 -5.66 16.73
N ASP A 151 -4.89 -4.51 17.40
CA ASP A 151 -5.72 -3.32 17.14
C ASP A 151 -4.87 -2.14 16.63
N PHE A 152 -3.72 -2.42 16.01
CA PHE A 152 -2.82 -1.38 15.53
C PHE A 152 -3.45 -0.60 14.36
N GLU A 153 -3.30 0.73 14.40
CA GLU A 153 -3.85 1.66 13.40
C GLU A 153 -2.80 2.65 12.92
N ALA A 154 -2.79 2.92 11.61
CA ALA A 154 -1.96 3.94 10.97
C ALA A 154 -2.79 4.93 10.14
N LYS A 155 -2.40 6.20 10.16
CA LYS A 155 -2.97 7.32 9.38
C LYS A 155 -1.86 8.10 8.72
N ILE A 156 -1.81 8.04 7.39
CA ILE A 156 -0.71 8.53 6.56
C ILE A 156 -1.20 9.62 5.61
N TYR A 157 -0.42 10.68 5.47
CA TYR A 157 -0.49 11.59 4.33
C TYR A 157 0.68 11.28 3.41
N ALA A 158 0.38 10.99 2.14
CA ALA A 158 1.37 10.56 1.17
C ALA A 158 1.34 11.43 -0.09
N VAL A 159 2.52 11.66 -0.65
CA VAL A 159 2.68 12.17 -2.00
C VAL A 159 2.94 10.98 -2.92
N SER A 160 2.25 10.95 -4.04
CA SER A 160 2.44 9.92 -5.07
C SER A 160 2.99 10.52 -6.35
N PHE A 161 3.81 9.75 -7.05
CA PHE A 161 4.19 10.04 -8.43
C PHE A 161 4.23 8.75 -9.23
N GLY A 162 4.03 8.84 -10.53
CA GLY A 162 4.01 7.64 -11.35
C GLY A 162 3.84 7.89 -12.83
N MET A 163 3.76 6.79 -13.57
CA MET A 163 3.47 6.77 -14.99
C MET A 163 2.45 5.68 -15.28
N ASP A 164 1.64 5.86 -16.31
CA ASP A 164 0.80 4.78 -16.83
C ASP A 164 0.62 4.96 -18.33
N THR A 165 1.35 4.16 -19.11
CA THR A 165 1.38 4.30 -20.57
C THR A 165 0.10 3.83 -21.25
N LEU A 166 -0.80 3.19 -20.50
CA LEU A 166 -2.11 2.77 -20.99
C LEU A 166 -3.17 3.82 -20.65
N VAL A 167 -3.20 4.32 -19.41
CA VAL A 167 -4.18 5.30 -18.92
C VAL A 167 -3.94 6.69 -19.48
N THR A 168 -2.70 7.19 -19.44
CA THR A 168 -2.36 8.57 -19.86
C THR A 168 -2.90 8.91 -21.26
N PRO A 169 -2.62 8.12 -22.33
CA PRO A 169 -3.11 8.45 -23.67
C PRO A 169 -4.62 8.23 -23.86
N MET A 170 -5.27 7.43 -23.01
CA MET A 170 -6.69 7.07 -23.13
C MET A 170 -7.60 8.03 -22.36
N LEU A 171 -7.28 8.36 -21.12
CA LEU A 171 -8.14 9.16 -20.24
C LEU A 171 -7.66 10.61 -20.10
N PHE A 172 -6.40 10.89 -20.46
CA PHE A 172 -5.80 12.21 -20.28
C PHE A 172 -5.08 12.69 -21.56
N PRO A 173 -5.77 12.73 -22.72
CA PRO A 173 -5.14 13.06 -24.00
C PRO A 173 -4.50 14.45 -24.01
N ASP A 174 -5.11 15.45 -23.36
CA ASP A 174 -4.55 16.81 -23.22
C ASP A 174 -3.21 16.81 -22.47
N SER A 175 -3.05 15.91 -21.51
CA SER A 175 -1.80 15.74 -20.78
C SER A 175 -0.78 14.98 -21.63
N ALA A 176 -1.21 13.92 -22.32
CA ALA A 176 -0.36 13.15 -23.23
C ALA A 176 0.28 14.01 -24.32
N GLU A 177 -0.42 15.02 -24.85
CA GLU A 177 0.09 15.91 -25.90
C GLU A 177 1.19 16.87 -25.43
N ARG A 178 1.41 17.00 -24.11
CA ARG A 178 2.47 17.87 -23.53
C ARG A 178 3.85 17.22 -23.48
N SER A 179 3.94 15.92 -23.70
CA SER A 179 5.21 15.17 -23.70
C SER A 179 5.47 14.61 -25.08
N GLU A 180 6.70 14.80 -25.57
CA GLU A 180 7.14 14.20 -26.83
C GLU A 180 7.07 12.65 -26.78
N PHE A 181 7.41 12.05 -25.63
CA PHE A 181 7.30 10.61 -25.41
C PHE A 181 5.86 10.11 -25.61
N TYR A 182 4.90 10.75 -24.94
CA TYR A 182 3.49 10.37 -25.08
C TYR A 182 2.90 10.75 -26.42
N ARG A 183 3.39 11.81 -27.06
CA ARG A 183 2.97 12.16 -28.42
C ARG A 183 3.39 11.09 -29.41
N VAL A 184 4.62 10.58 -29.34
CA VAL A 184 5.09 9.48 -30.21
C VAL A 184 4.27 8.20 -29.95
N MET A 185 4.03 7.86 -28.68
CA MET A 185 3.19 6.71 -28.29
C MET A 185 1.72 6.90 -28.71
N ALA A 186 1.18 8.09 -28.57
CA ALA A 186 -0.19 8.40 -28.95
C ALA A 186 -0.33 8.48 -30.46
N GLU A 187 0.66 8.94 -31.22
CA GLU A 187 0.64 8.95 -32.68
C GLU A 187 0.71 7.54 -33.26
N SER A 188 1.50 6.65 -32.65
CA SER A 188 1.47 5.24 -33.01
C SER A 188 0.09 4.64 -32.72
N ASN A 189 -0.54 4.96 -31.57
CA ASN A 189 -1.89 4.48 -31.20
C ASN A 189 -3.05 5.17 -31.95
N LYS A 190 -2.93 6.44 -32.35
CA LYS A 190 -3.96 7.21 -33.09
C LYS A 190 -4.22 6.61 -34.48
N LYS A 191 -3.21 5.93 -35.06
CA LYS A 191 -3.28 5.32 -36.39
C LYS A 191 -3.25 3.80 -36.38
N SER A 192 -2.95 3.16 -35.24
CA SER A 192 -2.89 1.70 -35.14
C SER A 192 -4.10 1.15 -34.39
N LYS A 193 -4.80 0.23 -35.05
CA LYS A 193 -5.44 -0.88 -34.34
C LYS A 193 -4.33 -1.87 -34.08
N GLY A 194 -4.05 -2.21 -32.83
CA GLY A 194 -2.86 -3.01 -32.60
C GLY A 194 -2.63 -3.46 -31.18
N LEU A 195 -1.80 -4.50 -31.11
CA LEU A 195 -1.17 -4.97 -29.89
C LEU A 195 -0.01 -4.04 -29.55
N GLY A 196 0.08 -3.66 -28.28
CA GLY A 196 1.20 -2.92 -27.71
C GLY A 196 1.57 -3.47 -26.35
N ALA A 197 2.67 -2.96 -25.80
CA ALA A 197 3.01 -3.18 -24.40
C ALA A 197 2.63 -1.96 -23.58
N TYR A 198 2.33 -2.16 -22.30
CA TYR A 198 2.18 -1.06 -21.36
C TYR A 198 3.02 -1.30 -20.10
N VAL A 199 3.38 -0.19 -19.47
CA VAL A 199 3.97 -0.15 -18.14
C VAL A 199 3.19 0.85 -17.29
N SER A 200 2.98 0.48 -16.04
CA SER A 200 2.41 1.35 -15.02
C SER A 200 3.30 1.31 -13.79
N MET A 201 3.62 2.48 -13.24
CA MET A 201 4.38 2.59 -12.01
C MET A 201 3.71 3.63 -11.12
N GLN A 202 3.62 3.33 -9.83
CA GLN A 202 3.27 4.30 -8.80
C GLN A 202 4.26 4.18 -7.66
N SER A 203 4.71 5.30 -7.12
CA SER A 203 5.43 5.35 -5.86
C SER A 203 4.75 6.35 -4.95
N LEU A 204 4.51 5.95 -3.70
CA LEU A 204 3.93 6.75 -2.63
C LEU A 204 4.94 6.87 -1.51
N PHE A 205 5.16 8.10 -1.06
CA PHE A 205 6.00 8.41 0.09
C PHE A 205 5.17 9.24 1.04
N GLY A 206 5.06 8.78 2.29
CA GLY A 206 4.18 9.40 3.25
C GLY A 206 4.78 9.49 4.64
N LEU A 207 4.20 10.42 5.40
CA LEU A 207 4.41 10.57 6.82
C LEU A 207 3.05 10.55 7.50
N GLY A 208 3.02 10.02 8.71
CA GLY A 208 1.77 9.90 9.44
C GLY A 208 1.97 9.57 10.89
N ASN A 209 0.86 9.26 11.55
CA ASN A 209 0.89 8.78 12.91
C ASN A 209 0.36 7.36 12.93
N ALA A 210 0.94 6.54 13.80
CA ALA A 210 0.40 5.24 14.14
C ALA A 210 0.36 5.08 15.65
N ARG A 211 -0.47 4.15 16.11
CA ARG A 211 -0.66 3.89 17.53
C ARG A 211 -0.63 2.41 17.83
N VAL A 212 0.25 2.04 18.75
CA VAL A 212 0.18 0.78 19.50
C VAL A 212 -0.95 0.90 20.53
N SER A 213 -1.84 -0.08 20.55
CA SER A 213 -2.99 -0.12 21.43
C SER A 213 -2.58 -0.25 22.89
N ASP A 214 -3.42 0.28 23.79
CA ASP A 214 -3.16 0.17 25.24
C ASP A 214 -3.12 -1.30 25.68
N GLY A 215 -3.84 -2.19 24.99
CA GLY A 215 -3.80 -3.63 25.23
C GLY A 215 -2.43 -4.24 24.92
N ALA A 216 -1.81 -3.86 23.81
CA ALA A 216 -0.47 -4.32 23.47
C ALA A 216 0.60 -3.76 24.41
N LEU A 217 0.46 -2.51 24.87
CA LEU A 217 1.36 -1.93 25.88
C LEU A 217 1.28 -2.71 27.21
N LEU A 218 0.08 -3.08 27.66
CA LEU A 218 -0.09 -3.90 28.85
C LEU A 218 0.51 -5.30 28.71
N LEU A 219 0.36 -5.93 27.54
CA LEU A 219 1.03 -7.20 27.23
C LEU A 219 2.55 -7.05 27.24
N ALA A 220 3.07 -5.95 26.68
CA ALA A 220 4.50 -5.66 26.64
C ALA A 220 5.09 -5.49 28.06
N GLU A 221 4.39 -4.80 28.95
CA GLU A 221 4.76 -4.66 30.36
C GLU A 221 4.69 -6.00 31.11
N ALA A 222 3.66 -6.81 30.86
CA ALA A 222 3.53 -8.15 31.44
C ALA A 222 4.66 -9.09 30.98
N ALA A 223 5.06 -8.99 29.72
CA ALA A 223 6.17 -9.74 29.15
C ALA A 223 7.54 -9.27 29.69
N ASN A 224 7.63 -8.04 30.20
CA ASN A 224 8.88 -7.42 30.66
C ASN A 224 8.73 -6.81 32.07
N PRO A 225 8.65 -7.64 33.13
CA PRO A 225 8.36 -7.17 34.48
C PRO A 225 9.32 -6.09 35.00
N GLY A 226 8.77 -5.11 35.71
CA GLY A 226 9.55 -3.99 36.29
C GLY A 226 9.86 -2.86 35.31
N ARG A 227 9.23 -2.85 34.13
CA ARG A 227 9.30 -1.76 33.16
C ARG A 227 7.91 -1.22 32.84
N THR A 228 7.87 0.03 32.41
CA THR A 228 6.64 0.72 31.96
C THR A 228 6.80 1.11 30.51
N ALA A 229 5.82 0.78 29.67
CA ALA A 229 5.86 1.10 28.27
C ALA A 229 5.77 2.61 28.06
N VAL A 230 6.56 3.14 27.13
CA VAL A 230 6.40 4.52 26.67
C VAL A 230 5.06 4.68 25.94
N ASP A 231 4.65 5.93 25.70
CA ASP A 231 3.38 6.17 25.01
C ASP A 231 3.35 5.46 23.65
N GLY A 232 2.22 4.83 23.32
CA GLY A 232 2.07 4.03 22.11
C GLY A 232 1.99 4.81 20.81
N LYS A 233 2.19 6.15 20.81
CA LYS A 233 2.07 6.96 19.59
C LYS A 233 3.43 7.11 18.94
N SER A 234 3.49 6.96 17.63
CA SER A 234 4.70 7.29 16.88
C SER A 234 4.40 7.99 15.56
N LEU A 235 5.35 8.83 15.15
CA LEU A 235 5.46 9.28 13.77
C LEU A 235 5.95 8.10 12.93
N VAL A 236 5.32 7.86 11.80
CA VAL A 236 5.68 6.76 10.88
C VAL A 236 6.01 7.29 9.49
N GLY A 237 7.01 6.68 8.88
CA GLY A 237 7.28 6.73 7.45
C GLY A 237 6.52 5.62 6.73
N TYR A 238 6.00 5.95 5.56
CA TYR A 238 5.26 5.03 4.71
C TYR A 238 5.83 5.07 3.30
N VAL A 239 6.10 3.90 2.74
CA VAL A 239 6.51 3.74 1.36
C VAL A 239 5.62 2.69 0.71
N ALA A 240 5.02 3.01 -0.42
CA ALA A 240 4.37 2.01 -1.25
C ALA A 240 4.78 2.17 -2.71
N MET A 241 4.96 1.05 -3.39
CA MET A 241 5.35 1.01 -4.79
C MET A 241 4.52 -0.03 -5.52
N ASP A 242 3.89 0.39 -6.61
CA ASP A 242 3.22 -0.50 -7.54
C ASP A 242 3.98 -0.49 -8.87
N LEU A 243 4.25 -1.67 -9.41
CA LEU A 243 4.83 -1.85 -10.74
C LEU A 243 3.95 -2.83 -11.52
N GLY A 244 3.52 -2.42 -12.70
CA GLY A 244 2.72 -3.24 -13.60
C GLY A 244 3.29 -3.24 -15.01
N PHE A 245 3.23 -4.38 -15.67
CA PHE A 245 3.50 -4.50 -17.09
C PHE A 245 2.49 -5.41 -17.75
N GLY A 246 2.28 -5.23 -19.04
CA GLY A 246 1.40 -6.11 -19.78
C GLY A 246 1.32 -5.80 -21.26
N LEU A 247 0.36 -6.46 -21.90
CA LEU A 247 -0.02 -6.24 -23.28
C LEU A 247 -1.33 -5.47 -23.31
N GLN A 248 -1.46 -4.59 -24.28
CA GLN A 248 -2.71 -3.89 -24.57
C GLN A 248 -3.13 -4.15 -26.00
N TYR A 249 -4.44 -4.12 -26.24
CA TYR A 249 -5.03 -4.04 -27.56
C TYR A 249 -5.88 -2.77 -27.63
N SER A 250 -5.50 -1.85 -28.51
CA SER A 250 -6.22 -0.58 -28.68
C SER A 250 -6.90 -0.51 -30.05
N ILE A 251 -8.11 0.03 -30.06
CA ILE A 251 -8.85 0.39 -31.27
C ILE A 251 -8.90 1.92 -31.31
N GLU A 252 -7.95 2.51 -32.03
CA GLU A 252 -7.77 3.96 -32.06
C GLU A 252 -7.64 4.52 -30.62
N ARG A 253 -8.25 5.68 -30.34
CA ARG A 253 -8.42 6.22 -28.98
C ARG A 253 -9.74 5.82 -28.31
N LYS A 254 -10.62 5.10 -29.00
CA LYS A 254 -11.99 4.83 -28.52
C LYS A 254 -12.07 3.71 -27.50
N PHE A 255 -11.20 2.72 -27.64
CA PHE A 255 -11.20 1.55 -26.76
C PHE A 255 -9.80 1.02 -26.57
N SER A 256 -9.47 0.61 -25.34
CA SER A 256 -8.27 -0.15 -25.05
C SER A 256 -8.55 -1.23 -24.01
N LEU A 257 -7.98 -2.42 -24.24
CA LEU A 257 -8.01 -3.54 -23.32
C LEU A 257 -6.58 -3.91 -22.95
N GLY A 258 -6.23 -3.86 -21.67
CA GLY A 258 -4.94 -4.26 -21.14
C GLY A 258 -5.04 -5.54 -20.33
N LEU A 259 -4.12 -6.49 -20.55
CA LEU A 259 -3.89 -7.65 -19.70
C LEU A 259 -2.43 -7.66 -19.26
N GLY A 260 -2.18 -7.82 -17.97
CA GLY A 260 -0.83 -7.81 -17.44
C GLY A 260 -0.71 -8.38 -16.05
N TYR A 261 0.37 -7.98 -15.38
CA TYR A 261 0.71 -8.41 -14.03
C TYR A 261 1.22 -7.22 -13.22
N LYS A 262 0.86 -7.16 -11.94
CA LYS A 262 1.21 -6.07 -11.00
C LYS A 262 1.94 -6.65 -9.79
N TRP A 263 2.99 -5.99 -9.35
CA TRP A 263 3.62 -6.14 -8.04
C TRP A 263 3.32 -4.91 -7.21
N SER A 264 3.09 -5.13 -5.92
CA SER A 264 2.86 -4.08 -4.93
C SER A 264 3.75 -4.36 -3.73
N VAL A 265 4.54 -3.37 -3.33
CA VAL A 265 5.32 -3.38 -2.10
C VAL A 265 4.80 -2.26 -1.23
N THR A 266 4.57 -2.54 0.05
CA THR A 266 4.22 -1.55 1.06
C THR A 266 5.11 -1.76 2.28
N SER A 267 5.64 -0.67 2.82
CA SER A 267 6.46 -0.65 4.02
C SER A 267 6.01 0.49 4.95
N LEU A 268 5.98 0.20 6.25
CA LEU A 268 5.72 1.15 7.32
C LEU A 268 6.84 1.08 8.36
N THR A 269 7.44 2.22 8.69
CA THR A 269 8.55 2.29 9.66
C THR A 269 8.31 3.41 10.67
N PRO A 270 8.34 3.16 11.99
CA PRO A 270 8.23 4.20 13.01
C PRO A 270 9.55 4.96 13.18
N PHE A 271 9.42 6.25 13.50
CA PHE A 271 10.53 7.15 13.87
C PHE A 271 10.57 7.43 15.39
N GLY A 272 9.78 6.71 16.19
CA GLY A 272 9.64 6.91 17.63
C GLY A 272 9.50 5.59 18.39
N GLY A 273 9.16 5.67 19.68
CA GLY A 273 8.97 4.50 20.55
C GLY A 273 10.20 4.10 21.36
N GLY A 274 11.33 4.81 21.29
CA GLY A 274 12.50 4.50 22.11
C GLY A 274 12.32 4.90 23.58
N ALA A 275 12.72 4.02 24.52
CA ALA A 275 12.79 4.32 25.95
C ALA A 275 13.96 5.24 26.30
N ASP A 276 13.72 6.23 27.18
CA ASP A 276 14.70 7.23 27.61
C ASP A 276 15.56 6.73 28.77
N ASN A 277 15.03 5.87 29.64
CA ASN A 277 15.69 5.44 30.87
C ASN A 277 15.49 3.94 31.20
N SER A 278 16.17 3.47 32.24
CA SER A 278 16.18 2.08 32.67
C SER A 278 14.90 1.58 33.37
N THR A 279 13.86 2.41 33.48
CA THR A 279 12.53 1.98 33.94
C THR A 279 11.53 1.88 32.79
N GLU A 280 11.88 2.42 31.63
CA GLU A 280 11.02 2.43 30.46
C GLU A 280 11.25 1.22 29.55
N LEU A 281 10.18 0.89 28.83
CA LEU A 281 10.13 -0.09 27.76
C LEU A 281 9.73 0.63 26.47
N GLY A 282 10.67 0.67 25.53
CA GLY A 282 10.42 1.17 24.20
C GLY A 282 9.80 0.08 23.32
N TYR A 283 9.41 0.47 22.12
CA TYR A 283 8.92 -0.43 21.10
C TYR A 283 9.36 0.00 19.71
N ILE A 284 9.44 -0.98 18.82
CA ILE A 284 9.52 -0.81 17.37
C ILE A 284 8.55 -1.81 16.74
N TYR A 285 8.00 -1.45 15.60
CA TYR A 285 7.17 -2.33 14.80
C TYR A 285 7.48 -2.04 13.35
N THR A 286 7.40 -3.04 12.49
CA THR A 286 7.49 -2.82 11.05
C THR A 286 6.38 -3.60 10.37
N PHE A 287 5.90 -3.06 9.25
CA PHE A 287 4.98 -3.77 8.40
C PHE A 287 5.49 -3.70 6.97
N ASP A 288 5.83 -4.86 6.43
CA ASP A 288 6.26 -5.02 5.05
C ASP A 288 5.35 -6.02 4.35
N LEU A 289 4.71 -5.60 3.25
CA LEU A 289 3.81 -6.42 2.46
C LEU A 289 4.23 -6.41 1.00
N LEU A 290 4.49 -7.60 0.46
CA LEU A 290 4.65 -7.83 -0.97
C LEU A 290 3.42 -8.59 -1.46
N ARG A 291 2.73 -8.04 -2.45
CA ARG A 291 1.60 -8.68 -3.11
C ARG A 291 1.78 -8.63 -4.62
N HIS A 292 1.16 -9.56 -5.32
CA HIS A 292 1.25 -9.55 -6.78
C HIS A 292 0.06 -10.23 -7.45
N GLY A 293 -0.13 -9.99 -8.74
CA GLY A 293 -1.03 -10.81 -9.54
C GLY A 293 -1.53 -10.18 -10.82
N PRO A 294 -2.40 -10.90 -11.55
CA PRO A 294 -2.89 -10.45 -12.84
C PRO A 294 -3.74 -9.18 -12.76
N VAL A 295 -3.68 -8.37 -13.81
CA VAL A 295 -4.50 -7.16 -13.96
C VAL A 295 -5.17 -7.15 -15.33
N LEU A 296 -6.48 -6.89 -15.33
CA LEU A 296 -7.29 -6.65 -16.52
C LEU A 296 -7.79 -5.21 -16.47
N ARG A 297 -7.59 -4.46 -17.54
CA ARG A 297 -7.96 -3.04 -17.64
C ARG A 297 -8.75 -2.80 -18.92
N ALA A 298 -9.84 -2.07 -18.86
CA ALA A 298 -10.63 -1.70 -20.03
C ALA A 298 -10.96 -0.21 -20.00
N TYR A 299 -10.70 0.49 -21.10
CA TYR A 299 -10.90 1.94 -21.21
C TYR A 299 -11.71 2.28 -22.45
N LEU A 300 -12.63 3.21 -22.30
CA LEU A 300 -13.49 3.72 -23.36
C LEU A 300 -13.39 5.25 -23.46
N ALA A 301 -13.36 5.79 -24.68
CA ALA A 301 -13.40 7.22 -24.94
C ALA A 301 -14.50 7.54 -25.97
N PHE A 302 -15.21 8.65 -25.74
CA PHE A 302 -16.35 9.10 -26.55
C PHE A 302 -16.23 10.57 -26.96
#